data_AF-A0A9E0MXI9-F1
#
_entry.id   AF-A0A9E0MXI9-F1
#
_cell.length_a   1.000
_cell.length_b   1.000
_cell.length_c   1.000
_cell.angle_alpha   90.00
_cell.angle_beta   90.00
_cell.angle_gamma   90.00
#
_symmetry.space_group_name_H-M   'P 1'
#
loop_
_entity.id
_entity.type
_entity.pdbx_description
1 polymer ?
#
loop_
_entity_poly.entity_id
_entity_poly.type
_entity_poly.pdbx_seq_one_letter_code
_entity_poly.pdbx_strand_id
1 'polypeptide(L)' 'MKRLLNFFLFLVSCGFLGAIAAVVLMSAVIYKYGQSLPDFSQLKDYRPPVVTRVHAGDGRFLAEFAQE' A
#
# COMPACT_ATOMS: atom_id res chain seq x y z
N MET A 1 8.75 -44.59 23.93
CA MET A 1 9.47 -43.56 23.14
C MET A 1 8.81 -43.26 21.79
N LYS A 2 8.50 -44.26 20.94
CA LYS A 2 7.88 -44.04 19.61
C LYS A 2 6.55 -43.27 19.61
N ARG A 3 5.70 -43.48 20.62
CA ARG A 3 4.42 -42.75 20.79
C ARG A 3 4.60 -41.25 21.01
N LEU A 4 5.65 -40.85 21.76
CA LEU A 4 5.97 -39.45 22.04
C LEU A 4 6.52 -38.74 20.79
N LEU A 5 7.37 -39.44 20.02
CA LEU A 5 7.89 -38.93 18.75
C LEU A 5 6.77 -38.72 17.72
N ASN A 6 5.83 -39.67 17.61
CA ASN A 6 4.68 -39.53 16.71
C ASN A 6 3.76 -38.38 17.12
N PHE A 7 3.57 -38.16 18.43
CA PHE A 7 2.80 -37.02 18.93
C PHE A 7 3.49 -35.68 18.63
N PHE A 8 4.80 -35.61 18.78
CA PHE A 8 5.58 -34.43 18.41
C PHE A 8 5.51 -34.15 16.91
N LEU A 9 5.68 -35.17 16.07
CA LEU A 9 5.54 -35.04 14.62
C LEU A 9 4.13 -34.62 14.19
N PHE A 10 3.10 -35.11 14.89
CA PHE A 10 1.71 -34.68 14.66
C PHE A 10 1.51 -33.19 14.95
N LEU A 11 2.05 -32.69 16.07
CA LEU A 11 2.02 -31.26 16.40
C LEU A 11 2.73 -30.40 15.36
N VAL A 12 3.92 -30.83 14.92
CA VAL A 12 4.67 -30.13 13.88
C VAL A 12 3.89 -30.10 12.55
N SER A 13 3.33 -31.23 12.14
CA SER A 13 2.52 -31.34 10.92
C SER A 13 1.26 -30.45 10.99
N CYS A 14 0.57 -30.45 12.13
CA CYS A 14 -0.60 -29.61 12.35
C CYS A 14 -0.23 -28.11 12.33
N GLY A 15 0.90 -27.75 12.94
CA GLY A 15 1.46 -26.39 12.88
C GLY A 15 1.81 -25.96 11.45
N PHE A 16 2.38 -26.88 10.65
CA PHE A 16 2.72 -26.61 9.26
C PHE A 16 1.47 -26.37 8.40
N LEU A 17 0.43 -27.17 8.58
CA LEU A 17 -0.87 -26.96 7.93
C LEU A 17 -1.49 -25.63 8.33
N GLY A 18 -1.42 -25.27 9.62
CA GLY A 18 -1.87 -23.97 10.12
C GLY A 18 -1.10 -22.80 9.49
N ALA A 19 0.22 -22.92 9.35
CA ALA A 19 1.05 -21.91 8.70
C ALA A 19 0.69 -21.72 7.22
N ILE A 20 0.46 -22.82 6.48
CA ILE A 20 0.02 -22.74 5.09
C ILE A 20 -1.34 -22.03 4.99
N ALA A 21 -2.30 -22.41 5.83
CA ALA A 21 -3.61 -21.77 5.86
C ALA A 21 -3.50 -20.26 6.18
N ALA A 22 -2.61 -19.87 7.09
CA ALA A 22 -2.37 -18.47 7.41
C ALA A 22 -1.81 -17.67 6.22
N VAL A 23 -0.84 -18.24 5.49
CA VAL A 23 -0.29 -17.61 4.27
C VAL A 23 -1.37 -17.42 3.20
N VAL A 24 -2.22 -18.42 2.99
CA VAL A 24 -3.33 -18.37 2.03
C VAL A 24 -4.35 -17.29 2.42
N LEU A 25 -4.71 -17.21 3.70
CA LEU A 25 -5.60 -16.17 4.21
C LEU A 25 -5.00 -14.77 4.02
N MET A 26 -3.73 -14.60 4.38
CA MET A 26 -3.05 -13.32 4.27
C MET A 26 -2.93 -12.85 2.81
N SER A 27 -2.58 -13.75 1.89
CA SER A 27 -2.53 -13.41 0.46
C SER A 27 -3.91 -13.07 -0.11
N ALA A 28 -4.96 -13.80 0.30
CA ALA A 28 -6.34 -13.50 -0.11
C ALA A 28 -6.79 -12.11 0.37
N VAL A 29 -6.46 -11.73 1.61
CA VAL A 29 -6.73 -10.40 2.15
C VAL A 29 -6.00 -9.34 1.33
N ILE A 30 -4.68 -9.49 1.14
CA ILE A 30 -3.89 -8.54 0.36
C ILE A 30 -4.42 -8.40 -1.07
N TYR A 31 -4.81 -9.50 -1.72
CA TYR A 31 -5.35 -9.48 -3.07
C TYR A 31 -6.71 -8.76 -3.14
N LYS A 32 -7.60 -9.02 -2.19
CA LYS A 32 -8.93 -8.41 -2.13
C LYS A 32 -8.84 -6.89 -1.91
N TYR A 33 -8.04 -6.47 -0.92
CA TYR A 33 -7.92 -5.05 -0.60
C TYR A 33 -6.97 -4.33 -1.57
N GLY A 34 -5.92 -4.98 -2.04
CA GLY A 34 -4.95 -4.45 -3.00
C GLY A 34 -5.56 -4.12 -4.37
N GLN A 35 -6.52 -4.91 -4.86
CA GLN A 35 -7.26 -4.56 -6.09
C GLN A 35 -8.10 -3.29 -5.96
N SER A 36 -8.45 -2.89 -4.74
CA SER A 36 -9.24 -1.68 -4.49
C SER A 36 -8.36 -0.43 -4.42
N LEU A 37 -7.03 -0.58 -4.43
CA LEU A 37 -6.12 0.56 -4.38
C LEU A 37 -5.95 1.13 -5.81
N PRO A 38 -6.20 2.44 -6.00
CA PRO A 38 -5.95 3.09 -7.28
C PRO A 38 -4.46 3.08 -7.61
N ASP A 39 -4.16 3.07 -8.91
CA ASP A 39 -2.79 3.06 -9.41
C ASP A 39 -2.07 4.36 -9.02
N PHE A 40 -0.93 4.25 -8.34
CA PHE A 40 -0.11 5.38 -7.87
C PHE A 40 0.68 6.05 -9.00
N SER A 41 0.47 5.62 -10.25
CA SER A 41 1.12 6.19 -11.45
C SER A 41 1.01 7.72 -11.53
N GLN A 42 -0.08 8.31 -11.03
CA GLN A 42 -0.26 9.77 -11.05
C GLN A 42 0.76 10.55 -10.22
N LEU A 43 1.42 9.93 -9.24
CA LEU A 43 2.48 10.57 -8.46
C LEU A 43 3.86 10.52 -9.14
N LYS A 44 4.07 9.59 -10.09
CA LYS A 44 5.36 9.49 -10.80
C LYS A 44 5.59 10.69 -11.72
N ASP A 45 4.54 11.13 -12.41
CA ASP A 45 4.58 12.25 -13.35
C ASP A 45 3.77 13.45 -12.84
N TYR A 46 3.59 13.57 -11.52
CA TYR A 46 2.87 14.70 -10.93
C TYR A 46 3.65 15.99 -11.17
N ARG A 47 3.16 16.80 -12.11
CA ARG A 47 3.56 18.20 -12.26
C ARG A 47 2.53 19.05 -11.52
N PRO A 48 2.88 19.61 -10.35
CA PRO A 48 1.98 20.51 -9.64
C PRO A 48 1.60 21.69 -10.55
N PRO A 49 0.35 22.16 -10.50
CA PRO A 49 -0.08 23.32 -11.27
C PRO A 49 0.80 24.51 -10.89
N VAL A 50 1.40 25.15 -11.89
CA VAL A 50 2.20 26.36 -11.70
C VAL A 50 1.27 27.55 -11.59
N VAL A 51 1.29 28.23 -10.44
CA VAL A 51 0.54 29.47 -10.24
C VAL A 51 1.30 30.65 -10.80
N THR A 52 0.61 31.51 -11.54
CA THR A 52 1.17 32.78 -12.02
C THR A 52 0.87 33.86 -11.00
N ARG A 53 1.91 34.43 -10.40
CA ARG A 53 1.80 35.54 -9.45
C ARG A 53 2.13 36.86 -10.12
N VAL A 54 1.22 37.83 -10.06
CA VAL A 54 1.37 39.15 -10.68
C VAL A 54 1.69 40.19 -9.59
N HIS A 55 2.78 40.92 -9.79
CA HIS A 55 3.21 42.04 -8.95
C HIS A 55 3.15 43.35 -9.73
N ALA A 56 2.85 44.46 -9.05
CA ALA A 56 3.00 45.80 -9.60
C ALA A 56 4.49 46.19 -9.70
N GLY A 57 4.81 47.22 -10.48
CA GLY A 57 6.19 47.71 -10.65
C GLY A 57 6.85 48.22 -9.35
N ASP A 58 6.05 48.41 -8.29
CA ASP A 58 6.46 48.75 -6.93
C ASP A 58 6.54 47.53 -5.98
N GLY A 59 6.36 46.32 -6.51
CA GLY A 59 6.44 45.06 -5.77
C GLY A 59 5.14 44.59 -5.09
N ARG A 60 4.07 45.40 -5.12
CA ARG A 60 2.80 45.03 -4.49
C ARG A 60 2.13 43.85 -5.20
N PHE A 61 1.57 42.92 -4.43
CA PHE A 61 0.80 41.79 -4.96
C PHE A 61 -0.51 42.27 -5.60
N LEU A 62 -0.77 41.84 -6.84
CA LEU A 62 -1.96 42.23 -7.60
C LEU A 62 -2.96 41.08 -7.69
N ALA A 63 -2.51 39.90 -8.11
CA ALA A 63 -3.34 38.72 -8.27
C ALA A 63 -2.50 37.44 -8.40
N GLU A 64 -3.10 36.30 -8.10
CA GLU A 64 -2.55 34.97 -8.34
C GLU A 64 -3.54 34.16 -9.20
N PHE A 65 -3.04 33.59 -10.29
CA PHE A 65 -3.82 32.77 -11.23
C PHE A 65 -3.34 31.33 -11.14
N ALA A 66 -4.23 30.43 -10.70
CA ALA A 66 -4.04 28.99 -10.82
C ALA A 66 -4.91 28.49 -11.97
N GLN A 67 -4.32 27.75 -12.90
CA GLN A 67 -5.09 27.08 -13.95
C GLN A 67 -5.57 25.73 -13.39
N GLU A 68 -6.89 25.51 -13.37
CA GLU A 68 -7.54 24.25 -12.97
C GLU A 68 -7.24 23.11 -13.95
#